data_AF-A0A353RC89-F1
#
_entry.id   AF-A0A353RC89-F1
#
_cell.length_a   1.000
_cell.length_b   1.000
_cell.length_c   1.000
_cell.angle_alpha   90.00
_cell.angle_beta   90.00
_cell.angle_gamma   90.00
#
_symmetry.space_group_name_H-M   'P 1'
#
loop_
_entity.id
_entity.type
_entity.pdbx_description
1 polymer ?
#
loop_
_entity_poly.entity_id
_entity_poly.type
_entity_poly.pdbx_seq_one_letter_code
_entity_poly.pdbx_strand_id
1 'polypeptide(L)'
;CWVGFNGTDAKRLMKQTGLLDREPVFHSAGPGLRKKMMDICNSSGPGPSDETRMEGRLLLFLAALMDRFGRPAASFGNGYEYVQKAIRFIDYNYSGDIDVSRVAASAGISRSHLYRLFMQHISIPPNEYLMRYRINKAASLLETGRLTVGEVAYSTGFSDQLYFSRVFKKYMGVPPSRYGSSSRAANGGKGHQ
;
A
#
# COMPACT_ATOMS: atom_id res chain seq x y z
N CYS A 1 26.78 -4.28 1.68
CA CYS A 1 25.60 -3.45 1.96
C CYS A 1 24.37 -4.35 1.94
N TRP A 2 23.39 -4.09 2.82
CA TRP A 2 22.10 -4.78 2.85
C TRP A 2 20.99 -3.77 2.53
N VAL A 3 20.00 -4.20 1.75
CA VAL A 3 18.82 -3.40 1.40
C VAL A 3 17.58 -4.20 1.76
N GLY A 4 16.77 -3.69 2.68
CA GLY A 4 15.46 -4.23 3.02
C GLY A 4 14.36 -3.28 2.56
N PHE A 5 13.23 -3.81 2.10
CA PHE A 5 12.07 -3.02 1.73
C PHE A 5 10.78 -3.76 2.05
N ASN A 6 9.72 -2.99 2.27
CA ASN A 6 8.38 -3.48 2.53
C ASN A 6 7.37 -2.69 1.69
N GLY A 7 6.10 -3.04 1.81
CA GLY A 7 5.02 -2.39 1.06
C GLY A 7 4.12 -3.39 0.36
N THR A 8 2.94 -2.93 -0.05
CA THR A 8 1.91 -3.75 -0.70
C THR A 8 2.39 -4.37 -2.01
N ASP A 9 3.32 -3.70 -2.71
CA ASP A 9 3.88 -4.17 -3.97
C ASP A 9 5.16 -5.02 -3.81
N ALA A 10 5.75 -5.09 -2.62
CA ALA A 10 7.08 -5.69 -2.44
C ALA A 10 7.15 -7.14 -2.90
N LYS A 11 6.16 -7.96 -2.50
CA LYS A 11 6.06 -9.38 -2.87
C LYS A 11 5.87 -9.57 -4.38
N ARG A 12 5.12 -8.68 -5.04
CA ARG A 12 4.86 -8.70 -6.48
C ARG A 12 6.14 -8.37 -7.25
N LEU A 13 6.77 -7.24 -6.92
CA LEU A 13 8.00 -6.79 -7.56
C LEU A 13 9.09 -7.85 -7.41
N MET A 14 9.22 -8.47 -6.23
CA MET A 14 10.18 -9.56 -6.04
C MET A 14 9.90 -10.81 -6.86
N LYS A 15 8.63 -11.20 -7.07
CA LYS A 15 8.32 -12.30 -7.99
C LYS A 15 8.72 -11.98 -9.43
N GLN A 16 8.65 -10.71 -9.83
CA GLN A 16 8.97 -10.28 -11.19
C GLN A 16 10.47 -10.24 -11.48
N THR A 17 11.32 -10.10 -10.46
CA THR A 17 12.78 -10.16 -10.65
C THR A 17 13.29 -11.55 -10.97
N GLY A 18 12.49 -12.62 -10.81
CA GLY A 18 12.92 -14.00 -10.99
C GLY A 18 13.90 -14.51 -9.92
N LEU A 19 14.26 -13.69 -8.93
CA LEU A 19 15.23 -14.03 -7.88
C LEU A 19 14.70 -15.08 -6.89
N LEU A 20 13.38 -15.17 -6.71
CA LEU A 20 12.76 -16.12 -5.78
C LEU A 20 12.61 -17.54 -6.34
N ASP A 21 12.86 -17.72 -7.64
CA ASP A 21 12.62 -18.99 -8.34
C ASP A 21 13.91 -19.82 -8.53
N ARG A 22 15.05 -19.36 -8.00
CA ARG A 22 16.39 -19.93 -8.24
C ARG A 22 17.24 -19.92 -6.97
N GLU A 23 18.41 -20.56 -7.04
CA GLU A 23 19.40 -20.50 -5.96
C GLU A 23 19.76 -19.04 -5.61
N PRO A 24 19.93 -18.71 -4.31
CA PRO A 24 20.01 -17.34 -3.82
C PRO A 24 21.35 -16.62 -4.13
N VAL A 25 22.22 -17.20 -4.94
CA VAL A 25 23.54 -16.66 -5.27
C VAL A 25 23.62 -16.35 -6.76
N PHE A 26 23.85 -15.08 -7.08
CA PHE A 26 23.89 -14.59 -8.45
C PHE A 26 25.24 -13.94 -8.75
N HIS A 27 25.88 -14.40 -9.82
CA HIS A 27 27.08 -13.76 -10.36
C HIS A 27 26.67 -12.77 -11.46
N SER A 28 26.77 -11.47 -11.18
CA SER A 28 26.53 -10.45 -12.20
C SER A 28 27.83 -10.13 -12.94
N ALA A 29 27.90 -10.46 -14.24
CA ALA A 29 28.92 -9.88 -15.11
C ALA A 29 28.62 -8.37 -15.27
N GLY A 30 29.60 -7.52 -14.90
CA GLY A 30 29.58 -6.07 -15.08
C GLY A 30 29.19 -5.24 -13.83
N PRO A 31 29.67 -3.98 -13.71
CA PRO A 31 29.50 -3.15 -12.52
C PRO A 31 28.08 -2.57 -12.35
N GLY A 32 27.20 -2.69 -13.35
CA GLY A 32 25.92 -1.97 -13.38
C GLY A 32 24.98 -2.31 -12.22
N LEU A 33 24.83 -3.59 -11.89
CA LEU A 33 23.94 -4.03 -10.80
C LEU A 33 24.52 -3.66 -9.43
N ARG A 34 25.83 -3.88 -9.25
CA ARG A 34 26.56 -3.47 -8.05
C ARG A 34 26.47 -1.97 -7.84
N LYS A 35 26.65 -1.16 -8.89
CA LYS A 35 26.55 0.31 -8.82
C LYS A 35 25.17 0.73 -8.35
N LYS A 36 24.09 0.22 -8.98
CA LYS A 36 22.71 0.52 -8.58
C LYS A 36 22.43 0.13 -7.12
N MET A 37 22.93 -1.02 -6.67
CA MET A 37 22.81 -1.44 -5.27
C MET A 37 23.53 -0.48 -4.32
N MET A 38 24.76 -0.07 -4.66
CA MET A 38 25.52 0.91 -3.88
C MET A 38 24.87 2.29 -3.91
N ASP A 39 24.26 2.69 -5.03
CA ASP A 39 23.51 3.94 -5.13
C ASP A 39 22.35 3.96 -4.13
N ILE A 40 21.61 2.85 -3.93
CA ILE A 40 20.59 2.77 -2.87
C ILE A 40 21.20 3.05 -1.50
N CYS A 41 22.29 2.35 -1.17
CA CYS A 41 22.95 2.45 0.13
C CYS A 41 23.47 3.87 0.40
N ASN A 42 24.08 4.48 -0.60
CA ASN A 42 24.64 5.84 -0.55
C ASN A 42 23.54 6.93 -0.54
N SER A 43 22.30 6.54 -0.77
CA SER A 43 21.13 7.42 -0.72
C SER A 43 20.48 7.48 0.66
N SER A 44 20.93 6.64 1.60
CA SER A 44 20.33 6.50 2.92
C SER A 44 20.46 7.80 3.70
N GLY A 45 19.34 8.32 4.18
CA GLY A 45 19.29 9.51 5.00
C GLY A 45 17.95 9.62 5.75
N PRO A 46 17.88 10.41 6.83
CA PRO A 46 16.66 10.56 7.63
C PRO A 46 15.65 11.55 7.02
N GLY A 47 16.00 12.23 5.93
CA GLY A 47 15.15 13.26 5.32
C GLY A 47 14.11 12.68 4.36
N PRO A 48 12.93 13.33 4.19
CA PRO A 48 11.92 12.91 3.22
C PRO A 48 12.44 12.82 1.78
N SER A 49 13.38 13.70 1.41
CA SER A 49 14.06 13.67 0.11
C SER A 49 14.97 12.46 -0.06
N ASP A 50 15.56 11.96 1.01
CA ASP A 50 16.43 10.79 0.98
C ASP A 50 15.60 9.52 0.89
N GLU A 51 14.51 9.42 1.65
CA GLU A 51 13.51 8.35 1.55
C GLU A 51 12.96 8.21 0.13
N THR A 52 12.53 9.32 -0.47
CA THR A 52 12.05 9.33 -1.87
C THR A 52 13.14 8.92 -2.85
N ARG A 53 14.39 9.34 -2.63
CA ARG A 53 15.54 8.97 -3.48
C ARG A 53 15.88 7.48 -3.32
N MET A 54 15.80 6.94 -2.11
CA MET A 54 15.98 5.53 -1.82
C MET A 54 14.92 4.69 -2.52
N GLU A 55 13.65 5.08 -2.44
CA GLU A 55 12.53 4.41 -3.11
C GLU A 55 12.74 4.40 -4.63
N GLY A 56 13.07 5.55 -5.23
CA GLY A 56 13.36 5.63 -6.66
C GLY A 56 14.53 4.75 -7.09
N ARG A 57 15.62 4.74 -6.32
CA ARG A 57 16.80 3.88 -6.61
C ARG A 57 16.49 2.39 -6.42
N LEU A 58 15.69 2.03 -5.43
CA LEU A 58 15.20 0.67 -5.23
C LEU A 58 14.37 0.21 -6.44
N LEU A 59 13.42 1.02 -6.90
CA LEU A 59 12.61 0.70 -8.08
C LEU A 59 13.46 0.54 -9.35
N LEU A 60 14.45 1.41 -9.57
CA LEU A 60 15.39 1.30 -10.68
C LEU A 60 16.30 0.06 -10.60
N PHE A 61 16.64 -0.37 -9.39
CA PHE A 61 17.40 -1.61 -9.16
C PHE A 61 16.54 -2.84 -9.42
N LEU A 62 15.30 -2.87 -8.92
CA LEU A 62 14.34 -3.94 -9.18
C LEU A 62 14.03 -4.07 -10.68
N ALA A 63 13.86 -2.96 -11.39
CA ALA A 63 13.69 -2.97 -12.84
C ALA A 63 14.91 -3.60 -13.55
N ALA A 64 16.13 -3.23 -13.19
CA ALA A 64 17.34 -3.82 -13.77
C ALA A 64 17.46 -5.33 -13.48
N LEU A 65 16.93 -5.80 -12.35
CA LEU A 65 16.81 -7.24 -12.07
C LEU A 65 15.75 -7.90 -12.95
N MET A 66 14.60 -7.27 -13.17
CA MET A 66 13.56 -7.78 -14.07
C MET A 66 14.06 -7.88 -15.52
N ASP A 67 14.78 -6.88 -16.01
CA ASP A 67 15.33 -6.90 -17.38
C ASP A 67 16.32 -8.04 -17.60
N ARG A 68 17.08 -8.40 -16.55
CA ARG A 68 18.16 -9.38 -16.62
C ARG A 68 17.74 -10.80 -16.26
N PHE A 69 16.87 -10.94 -15.27
CA PHE A 69 16.49 -12.21 -14.64
C PHE A 69 14.99 -12.45 -14.64
N GLY A 70 14.19 -11.42 -14.91
CA GLY A 70 12.74 -11.51 -14.92
C GLY A 70 12.23 -12.42 -16.05
N ARG A 71 11.01 -12.88 -15.85
CA ARG A 71 10.27 -13.63 -16.88
C ARG A 71 9.67 -12.63 -17.89
N PRO A 72 9.47 -13.00 -19.17
CA PRO A 72 8.73 -12.19 -20.11
C PRO A 72 7.37 -11.77 -19.53
N ALA A 73 6.93 -10.53 -19.74
CA ALA A 73 5.69 -9.98 -19.20
C ALA A 73 4.45 -10.86 -19.48
N ALA A 74 4.48 -11.64 -20.57
CA ALA A 74 3.45 -12.60 -20.94
C ALA A 74 3.22 -13.75 -19.92
N SER A 75 4.18 -14.03 -19.03
CA SER A 75 4.07 -15.11 -18.04
C SER A 75 3.29 -14.74 -16.77
N PHE A 76 2.93 -13.47 -16.58
CA PHE A 76 2.04 -13.01 -15.50
C PHE A 76 0.71 -12.52 -16.10
N GLY A 77 0.03 -13.43 -16.79
CA GLY A 77 -1.22 -13.13 -17.48
C GLY A 77 -2.33 -12.63 -16.55
N ASN A 78 -3.04 -11.60 -17.01
CA ASN A 78 -4.45 -11.24 -16.78
C ASN A 78 -4.95 -11.01 -15.32
N GLY A 79 -4.52 -11.80 -14.34
CA GLY A 79 -4.98 -11.79 -12.95
C GLY A 79 -4.78 -10.47 -12.20
N TYR A 80 -3.59 -9.87 -12.31
CA TYR A 80 -3.29 -8.63 -11.58
C TYR A 80 -4.02 -7.41 -12.13
N GLU A 81 -4.32 -7.39 -13.44
CA GLU A 81 -5.11 -6.30 -14.03
C GLU A 81 -6.51 -6.24 -13.39
N TYR A 82 -7.12 -7.39 -13.12
CA TYR A 82 -8.38 -7.45 -12.37
C TYR A 82 -8.24 -6.91 -10.94
N VAL A 83 -7.14 -7.21 -10.26
CA VAL A 83 -6.84 -6.65 -8.92
C VAL A 83 -6.70 -5.13 -8.99
N GLN A 84 -6.00 -4.60 -9.99
CA GLN A 84 -5.86 -3.16 -10.18
C GLN A 84 -7.20 -2.48 -10.49
N LYS A 85 -8.04 -3.09 -11.34
CA LYS A 85 -9.41 -2.59 -11.60
C LYS A 85 -10.23 -2.55 -10.32
N ALA A 86 -10.18 -3.60 -9.51
CA ALA A 86 -10.85 -3.67 -8.21
C ALA A 86 -10.35 -2.62 -7.22
N ILE A 87 -9.03 -2.43 -7.10
CA ILE A 87 -8.42 -1.41 -6.22
C ILE A 87 -8.83 0.00 -6.65
N ARG A 88 -8.78 0.31 -7.95
CA ARG A 88 -9.27 1.61 -8.47
C ARG A 88 -10.74 1.82 -8.14
N PHE A 89 -11.57 0.80 -8.32
CA PHE A 89 -12.98 0.90 -7.97
C PHE A 89 -13.18 1.19 -6.48
N ILE A 90 -12.42 0.54 -5.59
CA ILE A 90 -12.44 0.83 -4.15
C ILE A 90 -12.03 2.29 -3.90
N ASP A 91 -10.93 2.76 -4.49
CA ASP A 91 -10.46 4.14 -4.31
C ASP A 91 -11.51 5.19 -4.67
N TYR A 92 -12.25 4.99 -5.77
CA TYR A 92 -13.29 5.92 -6.18
C TYR A 92 -14.61 5.80 -5.39
N ASN A 93 -14.89 4.64 -4.78
CA ASN A 93 -16.24 4.36 -4.25
C ASN A 93 -16.27 3.95 -2.77
N TYR A 94 -15.13 3.96 -2.06
CA TYR A 94 -15.04 3.43 -0.68
C TYR A 94 -16.02 4.06 0.29
N SER A 95 -16.38 5.33 0.13
CA SER A 95 -17.30 6.05 1.02
C SER A 95 -18.76 5.67 0.80
N GLY A 96 -19.10 5.05 -0.34
CA GLY A 96 -20.45 4.62 -0.65
C GLY A 96 -20.79 3.23 -0.10
N ASP A 97 -22.03 2.81 -0.37
CA ASP A 97 -22.49 1.44 -0.10
C ASP A 97 -21.89 0.47 -1.13
N ILE A 98 -20.68 0.03 -0.86
CA ILE A 98 -19.96 -0.97 -1.66
C ILE A 98 -19.63 -2.20 -0.84
N ASP A 99 -19.75 -3.36 -1.49
CA ASP A 99 -19.37 -4.66 -0.95
C ASP A 99 -18.40 -5.38 -1.90
N VAL A 100 -17.88 -6.53 -1.48
CA VAL A 100 -16.95 -7.33 -2.29
C VAL A 100 -17.59 -7.78 -3.62
N SER A 101 -18.93 -7.88 -3.67
CA SER A 101 -19.70 -8.20 -4.86
C SER A 101 -19.55 -7.14 -5.94
N ARG A 102 -19.78 -5.88 -5.58
CA ARG A 102 -19.64 -4.73 -6.48
C ARG A 102 -18.20 -4.54 -6.92
N VAL A 103 -17.24 -4.77 -6.03
CA VAL A 103 -15.81 -4.75 -6.36
C VAL A 103 -15.44 -5.84 -7.37
N ALA A 104 -15.98 -7.05 -7.23
CA ALA A 104 -15.71 -8.13 -8.17
C ALA A 104 -16.36 -7.86 -9.54
N ALA A 105 -17.60 -7.36 -9.53
CA ALA A 105 -18.35 -7.00 -10.72
C ALA A 105 -17.65 -5.88 -11.52
N SER A 106 -17.08 -4.86 -10.86
CA SER A 106 -16.34 -3.79 -11.55
C SER A 106 -15.06 -4.26 -12.24
N ALA A 107 -14.47 -5.36 -11.76
CA ALA A 107 -13.37 -6.04 -12.40
C ALA A 107 -13.83 -7.09 -13.43
N GLY A 108 -15.12 -7.34 -13.59
CA GLY A 108 -15.65 -8.33 -14.54
C GLY A 108 -15.40 -9.79 -14.14
N ILE A 109 -15.24 -10.08 -12.84
CA ILE A 109 -14.93 -11.42 -12.32
C ILE A 109 -15.84 -11.81 -11.15
N SER A 110 -15.87 -13.11 -10.82
CA SER A 110 -16.62 -13.60 -9.65
C SER A 110 -15.93 -13.23 -8.33
N ARG A 111 -16.70 -13.18 -7.23
CA ARG A 111 -16.16 -12.89 -5.88
C ARG A 111 -15.06 -13.87 -5.47
N SER A 112 -15.25 -15.17 -5.74
CA SER A 112 -14.26 -16.20 -5.43
C SER A 112 -12.98 -16.02 -6.24
N HIS A 113 -13.10 -15.60 -7.50
CA HIS A 113 -11.93 -15.28 -8.32
C HIS A 113 -11.19 -14.05 -7.79
N LEU A 114 -11.93 -12.98 -7.45
CA LEU A 114 -11.36 -11.78 -6.84
C LEU A 114 -10.61 -12.11 -5.55
N TYR A 115 -11.22 -12.92 -4.67
CA TYR A 115 -10.59 -13.35 -3.42
C TYR A 115 -9.26 -14.06 -3.67
N ARG A 116 -9.24 -15.05 -4.58
CA ARG A 116 -8.03 -15.79 -4.95
C ARG A 116 -6.93 -14.84 -5.46
N LEU A 117 -7.28 -13.90 -6.33
CA LEU A 117 -6.33 -12.93 -6.88
C LEU A 117 -5.82 -11.96 -5.81
N PHE A 118 -6.68 -11.48 -4.91
CA PHE A 118 -6.27 -10.64 -3.78
C PHE A 118 -5.31 -11.37 -2.84
N MET A 119 -5.60 -12.63 -2.49
CA MET A 119 -4.69 -13.44 -1.68
C MET A 119 -3.36 -13.71 -2.40
N GLN A 120 -3.38 -13.93 -3.71
CA GLN A 120 -2.19 -14.19 -4.51
C GLN A 120 -1.29 -12.96 -4.65
N HIS A 121 -1.88 -11.78 -4.87
CA HIS A 121 -1.15 -10.57 -5.25
C HIS A 121 -0.97 -9.57 -4.09
N ILE A 122 -1.99 -9.39 -3.24
CA ILE A 122 -2.00 -8.40 -2.15
C ILE A 122 -1.82 -9.09 -0.78
N SER A 123 -2.03 -10.40 -0.71
CA SER A 123 -1.93 -11.21 0.52
C SER A 123 -2.89 -10.81 1.64
N ILE A 124 -3.96 -10.09 1.32
CA ILE A 124 -5.09 -9.82 2.22
C ILE A 124 -6.42 -9.97 1.48
N PRO A 125 -7.50 -10.39 2.16
CA PRO A 125 -8.84 -10.49 1.56
C PRO A 125 -9.39 -9.14 1.05
N PRO A 126 -10.24 -9.12 0.01
CA PRO A 126 -10.81 -7.88 -0.53
C PRO A 126 -11.62 -7.05 0.47
N ASN A 127 -12.40 -7.70 1.34
CA ASN A 127 -13.15 -7.01 2.40
C ASN A 127 -12.22 -6.37 3.44
N GLU A 128 -11.14 -7.07 3.82
CA GLU A 128 -10.13 -6.52 4.72
C GLU A 128 -9.39 -5.34 4.09
N TYR A 129 -9.07 -5.44 2.79
CA TYR A 129 -8.49 -4.34 2.03
C TYR A 129 -9.39 -3.11 2.05
N LEU A 130 -10.69 -3.26 1.72
CA LEU A 130 -11.66 -2.17 1.77
C LEU A 130 -11.74 -1.55 3.16
N MET A 131 -11.78 -2.37 4.21
CA MET A 131 -11.85 -1.89 5.59
C MET A 131 -10.60 -1.07 5.97
N ARG A 132 -9.40 -1.58 5.67
CA ARG A 132 -8.14 -0.86 5.88
C ARG A 132 -8.11 0.45 5.10
N TYR A 133 -8.59 0.44 3.86
CA TYR A 133 -8.66 1.63 3.02
C TYR A 133 -9.52 2.73 3.67
N ARG A 134 -10.74 2.37 4.10
CA ARG A 134 -11.65 3.29 4.80
C ARG A 134 -11.04 3.87 6.08
N ILE A 135 -10.40 3.02 6.90
CA ILE A 135 -9.77 3.47 8.15
C ILE A 135 -8.58 4.39 7.90
N ASN A 136 -7.76 4.12 6.89
CA ASN A 136 -6.64 5.01 6.54
C ASN A 136 -7.15 6.39 6.07
N LYS A 137 -8.20 6.43 5.25
CA LYS A 137 -8.84 7.71 4.87
C LYS A 137 -9.43 8.43 6.07
N ALA A 138 -10.04 7.70 7.00
CA ALA A 138 -10.57 8.26 8.24
C ALA A 138 -9.47 8.87 9.12
N ALA A 139 -8.31 8.23 9.23
CA ALA A 139 -7.17 8.75 9.96
C ALA A 139 -6.69 10.09 9.36
N SER A 140 -6.53 10.15 8.04
CA SER A 140 -6.18 11.40 7.35
C SER A 140 -7.21 12.51 7.57
N LEU A 141 -8.51 12.21 7.58
CA LEU A 141 -9.55 13.20 7.87
C LEU A 141 -9.52 13.69 9.32
N LEU A 142 -9.30 12.78 10.28
CA LEU A 142 -9.20 13.13 11.71
C LEU A 142 -7.97 14.01 11.99
N GLU A 143 -6.86 13.80 11.27
CA GLU A 143 -5.65 14.63 11.37
C GLU A 143 -5.90 16.08 10.96
N THR A 144 -6.85 16.34 10.05
CA THR A 144 -7.23 17.72 9.68
C THR A 144 -7.95 18.47 10.80
N GLY A 145 -8.59 17.75 11.73
CA GLY A 145 -9.36 18.32 12.83
C GLY A 145 -10.60 19.14 12.44
N ARG A 146 -11.06 19.04 11.18
CA ARG A 146 -12.21 19.81 10.65
C ARG A 146 -13.56 19.12 10.83
N LEU A 147 -13.55 17.80 10.97
CA LEU A 147 -14.76 16.97 11.05
C LEU A 147 -14.83 16.29 12.41
N THR A 148 -16.06 16.13 12.91
CA THR A 148 -16.35 15.30 14.07
C THR A 148 -16.14 13.82 13.76
N VAL A 149 -15.99 13.00 14.81
CA VAL A 149 -15.84 11.54 14.65
C VAL A 149 -17.01 10.92 13.89
N GLY A 150 -18.23 11.42 14.09
CA GLY A 150 -19.42 10.96 13.36
C GLY A 150 -19.40 11.32 11.88
N GLU A 151 -19.03 12.57 11.55
CA GLU A 151 -18.89 13.01 10.16
C GLU A 151 -17.78 12.26 9.42
N VAL A 152 -16.65 11.98 10.08
CA VAL A 152 -15.58 11.15 9.50
C VAL A 152 -16.07 9.72 9.25
N ALA A 153 -16.79 9.11 10.21
CA ALA A 153 -17.35 7.78 10.03
C ALA A 153 -18.23 7.73 8.78
N TYR A 154 -19.18 8.67 8.66
CA TYR A 154 -20.09 8.74 7.52
C TYR A 154 -19.35 8.99 6.20
N SER A 155 -18.41 9.96 6.19
CA SER A 155 -17.63 10.32 5.00
C SER A 155 -16.72 9.20 4.49
N THR A 156 -16.44 8.19 5.33
CA THR A 156 -15.59 7.05 4.99
C THR A 156 -16.37 5.74 4.83
N GLY A 157 -17.70 5.81 4.74
CA GLY A 157 -18.56 4.68 4.42
C GLY A 157 -18.96 3.83 5.62
N PHE A 158 -18.93 4.38 6.84
CA PHE A 158 -19.51 3.75 8.03
C PHE A 158 -20.84 4.41 8.38
N SER A 159 -21.90 3.61 8.44
CA SER A 159 -23.23 4.05 8.87
C SER A 159 -23.41 4.09 10.40
N ASP A 160 -22.54 3.39 11.13
CA ASP A 160 -22.56 3.29 12.60
C ASP A 160 -21.24 3.80 13.18
N GLN A 161 -21.31 4.90 13.94
CA GLN A 161 -20.17 5.54 14.60
C GLN A 161 -19.54 4.68 15.71
N LEU A 162 -20.32 3.88 16.43
CA LEU A 162 -19.84 2.97 17.46
C LEU A 162 -19.11 1.78 16.83
N TYR A 163 -19.62 1.24 15.72
CA TYR A 163 -18.92 0.24 14.92
C TYR A 163 -17.62 0.81 14.34
N PHE A 164 -17.67 1.98 13.71
CA PHE A 164 -16.48 2.68 13.22
C PHE A 164 -15.42 2.83 14.32
N SER A 165 -15.79 3.32 15.50
CA SER A 165 -14.84 3.55 16.59
C SER A 165 -14.14 2.27 17.06
N ARG A 166 -14.86 1.14 17.09
CA ARG A 166 -14.29 -0.19 17.42
C ARG A 166 -13.30 -0.65 16.34
N VAL A 167 -13.68 -0.52 15.07
CA VAL A 167 -12.83 -0.91 13.94
C VAL A 167 -11.60 0.00 13.85
N PHE A 168 -11.77 1.31 13.97
CA PHE A 168 -10.68 2.28 13.96
C PHE A 168 -9.66 1.97 15.04
N LYS A 169 -10.09 1.77 16.29
CA LYS A 169 -9.20 1.38 17.39
C LYS A 169 -8.46 0.07 17.11
N LYS A 170 -9.13 -0.92 16.50
CA LYS A 170 -8.50 -2.20 16.12
C LYS A 170 -7.33 -2.01 15.16
N TYR A 171 -7.44 -1.10 14.19
CA TYR A 171 -6.41 -0.86 13.18
C TYR A 171 -5.35 0.17 13.59
N MET A 172 -5.76 1.24 14.29
CA MET A 172 -4.89 2.38 14.64
C MET A 172 -4.36 2.31 16.08
N GLY A 173 -4.78 1.32 16.88
CA GLY A 173 -4.38 1.15 18.28
C GLY A 173 -5.06 2.10 19.28
N VAL A 174 -5.52 3.27 18.82
CA VAL A 174 -6.19 4.28 19.65
C VAL A 174 -7.59 4.65 19.11
N PRO A 175 -8.53 5.06 19.97
CA PRO A 175 -9.85 5.52 19.53
C PRO A 175 -9.77 6.78 18.64
N PRO A 176 -10.72 6.97 17.71
CA PRO A 176 -10.71 8.10 16.78
C PRO A 176 -10.77 9.47 17.49
N SER A 177 -11.45 9.56 18.64
CA SER A 177 -11.51 10.79 19.46
C SER A 177 -10.16 11.23 20.02
N ARG A 178 -9.26 10.27 20.30
CA ARG A 178 -7.89 10.56 20.76
C ARG A 178 -6.94 10.81 19.59
N TYR A 179 -7.17 10.14 18.46
CA TYR A 179 -6.30 10.22 17.28
C TYR A 179 -6.16 11.66 16.75
N GLY A 180 -7.28 12.36 16.48
CA GLY A 180 -7.24 13.75 15.98
C GLY A 180 -6.77 14.79 17.00
N SER A 181 -6.91 14.50 18.30
CA SER A 181 -6.46 15.39 19.38
C SER A 181 -4.93 15.38 19.54
N SER A 182 -4.29 14.24 19.29
CA SER A 182 -2.82 14.11 19.34
C SER A 182 -2.11 14.87 18.23
N SER A 183 -2.70 15.03 17.03
CA SER A 183 -2.07 15.83 15.96
C SER A 183 -2.13 17.34 16.26
N ARG A 184 -3.21 17.82 16.91
CA ARG A 184 -3.34 19.22 17.34
C ARG A 184 -2.27 19.64 18.36
N ALA A 185 -1.91 18.74 19.29
CA ALA A 185 -0.86 19.00 20.27
C ALA A 185 0.55 19.07 19.65
N ALA A 186 0.81 18.35 18.55
CA ALA A 186 2.10 18.36 17.87
C ALA A 186 2.28 19.53 16.89
N ASN A 187 1.19 20.08 16.32
CA ASN A 187 1.24 21.18 15.33
C ASN A 187 1.03 22.59 15.92
N GLY A 188 0.77 22.71 17.22
CA GLY A 188 0.55 24.01 17.91
C GLY A 188 1.82 24.75 18.35
N GLY A 189 3.02 24.29 17.99
CA GLY A 189 4.30 24.80 18.51
C GLY A 189 5.11 25.73 17.61
N LYS A 190 4.60 26.14 16.43
CA LYS A 190 5.32 27.10 15.56
C LYS A 190 4.39 28.20 15.07
N GLY A 191 4.36 29.31 15.81
CA GLY A 191 3.72 30.53 15.34
C GLY A 191 3.43 31.54 16.44
N HIS A 192 4.47 32.19 16.96
CA HIS A 192 4.54 33.64 17.24
C HIS A 192 5.75 33.94 18.12
N GLN A 193 6.81 34.43 17.50
CA GLN A 193 7.55 35.65 17.84
C GLN A 193 8.50 35.98 16.70
#